data_AF-A0A1V4KRL6-F1
#
_entry.id   AF-A0A1V4KRL6-F1
#
_cell.length_a   1.000
_cell.length_b   1.000
_cell.length_c   1.000
_cell.angle_alpha   90.00
_cell.angle_beta   90.00
_cell.angle_gamma   90.00
#
_symmetry.space_group_name_H-M   'P 1'
#
loop_
_entity.id
_entity.type
_entity.pdbx_description
1 polymer ?
#
loop_
_entity_poly.entity_id
_entity_poly.type
_entity_poly.pdbx_seq_one_letter_code
_entity_poly.pdbx_strand_id
1 'polypeptide(L)'
;MRLLEEVARYQRGRGDSGGDDVSGDVTPYLCAGCDVYLTREPCALCAMALVHARARRVLFGVRVPQGALCGRYRLHGRSPPLNHRYRAFGGVRARECEQLGLR
;
A
#
# COMPACT_ATOMS: atom_id res chain seq x y z
N MET A 1 6.86 -2.85 -6.03
CA MET A 1 7.93 -2.89 -5.00
C MET A 1 8.75 -1.61 -4.94
N ARG A 2 9.15 -0.99 -6.07
CA ARG A 2 9.91 0.28 -6.10
C ARG A 2 9.38 1.37 -5.16
N LEU A 3 8.05 1.55 -5.07
CA LEU A 3 7.43 2.50 -4.14
C LEU A 3 7.87 2.29 -2.68
N LEU A 4 7.86 1.07 -2.17
CA LEU A 4 8.27 0.80 -0.79
C LEU A 4 9.76 1.01 -0.59
N GLU A 5 10.58 0.64 -1.58
CA GLU A 5 12.02 0.93 -1.53
C GLU A 5 12.30 2.43 -1.51
N GLU A 6 11.56 3.21 -2.29
CA GLU A 6 11.66 4.67 -2.32
C GLU A 6 11.21 5.30 -1.01
N VAL A 7 10.10 4.83 -0.42
CA VAL A 7 9.68 5.26 0.92
C VAL A 7 10.75 4.93 1.96
N ALA A 8 11.39 3.76 1.88
CA ALA A 8 12.44 3.37 2.81
C ALA A 8 13.69 4.24 2.66
N ARG A 9 14.10 4.53 1.41
CA ARG A 9 15.21 5.46 1.13
C ARG A 9 14.87 6.87 1.63
N TYR A 10 13.65 7.34 1.39
CA TYR A 10 13.18 8.65 1.82
C TYR A 10 13.20 8.79 3.35
N GLN A 11 12.66 7.81 4.08
CA GLN A 11 12.63 7.85 5.55
C GLN A 11 14.03 7.75 6.16
N ARG A 12 14.93 6.92 5.62
CA ARG A 12 16.33 6.86 6.05
C ARG A 12 17.06 8.18 5.81
N GLY A 13 16.83 8.82 4.66
CA GLY A 13 17.44 10.10 4.31
C GLY A 13 16.86 11.30 5.06
N ARG A 14 15.62 11.18 5.57
CA ARG A 14 14.93 12.26 6.29
C ARG A 14 15.31 12.37 7.76
N GLY A 15 16.03 11.40 8.33
CA GLY A 15 16.62 11.48 9.67
C GLY A 15 15.67 12.05 10.74
N ASP A 16 14.86 11.17 11.34
CA ASP A 16 14.36 11.33 12.73
C ASP A 16 14.03 12.76 13.21
N SER A 17 13.19 13.49 12.48
CA SER A 17 12.76 14.85 12.87
C SER A 17 11.24 14.95 12.99
N GLY A 18 10.63 13.96 13.64
CA GLY A 18 9.20 13.93 13.92
C GLY A 18 8.93 13.01 15.10
N GLY A 19 9.18 13.52 16.30
CA GLY A 19 9.02 12.80 17.55
C GLY A 19 7.57 12.46 17.88
N ASP A 20 7.41 11.29 18.49
CA ASP A 20 6.46 11.04 19.55
C ASP A 20 7.26 10.39 20.69
N ASP A 21 7.34 11.06 21.83
CA ASP A 21 7.98 10.56 23.06
C ASP A 21 7.28 9.28 23.55
N VAL A 22 7.77 8.10 23.18
CA VAL A 22 7.53 6.86 23.92
C VAL A 22 8.78 5.98 23.91
N SER A 23 9.26 5.71 25.12
CA SER A 23 10.39 4.87 25.48
C SER A 23 10.33 3.45 24.89
N GLY A 24 11.38 3.05 24.16
CA GLY A 24 11.64 1.69 23.69
C GLY A 24 11.78 1.61 22.17
N ASP A 25 12.99 1.32 21.67
CA ASP A 25 13.38 1.26 20.25
C ASP A 25 12.50 0.34 19.38
N VAL A 26 11.32 0.82 18.96
CA VAL A 26 10.51 0.17 17.91
C VAL A 26 10.57 1.03 16.67
N THR A 27 11.37 0.60 15.69
CA THR A 27 11.40 1.25 14.39
C THR A 27 9.98 1.25 13.80
N PRO A 28 9.40 2.40 13.45
CA PRO A 28 8.05 2.46 12.94
C PRO A 28 7.95 1.66 11.63
N TYR A 29 6.83 0.98 11.43
CA TYR A 29 6.57 0.30 10.16
C TYR A 29 6.59 1.30 9.00
N LEU A 30 7.14 0.86 7.87
CA LEU A 30 7.47 1.70 6.73
C LEU A 30 6.32 2.59 6.22
N CYS A 31 5.08 2.14 6.28
CA CYS A 31 3.92 2.89 5.81
C CYS A 31 2.84 3.06 6.89
N ALA A 32 3.22 3.02 8.17
CA ALA A 32 2.29 3.30 9.27
C ALA A 32 1.67 4.70 9.07
N GLY A 33 0.34 4.77 9.07
CA GLY A 33 -0.40 6.02 8.86
C GLY A 33 -0.44 6.55 7.42
N CYS A 34 0.30 5.94 6.48
CA CYS A 34 0.36 6.39 5.10
C CYS A 34 -0.86 5.96 4.27
N ASP A 35 -1.24 6.85 3.35
CA ASP A 35 -2.25 6.59 2.32
C ASP A 35 -1.54 6.38 0.98
N VAL A 36 -1.69 5.18 0.41
CA VAL A 36 -0.97 4.79 -0.81
C VAL A 36 -1.89 4.94 -2.00
N TYR A 37 -1.46 5.73 -2.99
CA TYR A 37 -2.17 5.94 -4.24
C TYR A 37 -1.45 5.19 -5.37
N LEU A 38 -2.19 4.38 -6.11
CA LEU A 38 -1.68 3.60 -7.22
C LEU A 38 -2.53 3.87 -8.46
N THR A 39 -1.92 3.94 -9.63
CA THR A 39 -2.68 4.07 -10.88
C THR A 39 -3.44 2.80 -11.21
N ARG A 40 -2.87 1.63 -10.88
CA ARG A 40 -3.45 0.31 -11.10
C ARG A 40 -3.57 -0.50 -9.82
N GLU A 41 -4.50 -1.43 -9.82
CA GLU A 41 -4.67 -2.39 -8.74
C GLU A 41 -3.38 -3.18 -8.49
N PRO A 42 -2.91 -3.29 -7.22
CA PRO A 42 -1.70 -4.02 -6.90
C PRO A 42 -1.88 -5.53 -7.14
N CYS A 43 -0.83 -6.19 -7.63
CA CYS A 43 -0.75 -7.65 -7.66
C CYS A 43 -0.63 -8.24 -6.24
N ALA A 44 -0.72 -9.56 -6.11
CA ALA A 44 -0.69 -10.25 -4.82
C ALA A 44 0.56 -9.91 -3.99
N LEU A 45 1.73 -9.86 -4.63
CA LEU A 45 3.00 -9.49 -3.99
C LEU A 45 2.94 -8.07 -3.43
N CYS A 46 2.58 -7.09 -4.25
CA CYS A 46 2.52 -5.69 -3.83
C CYS A 46 1.45 -5.47 -2.75
N ALA A 47 0.30 -6.12 -2.87
CA ALA A 47 -0.78 -5.99 -1.89
C ALA A 47 -0.38 -6.57 -0.53
N MET A 48 0.32 -7.72 -0.48
CA MET A 48 0.87 -8.27 0.76
C MET A 48 2.03 -7.43 1.30
N ALA A 49 2.88 -6.86 0.45
CA ALA A 49 3.92 -5.95 0.90
C ALA A 49 3.33 -4.73 1.63
N LEU A 50 2.19 -4.20 1.16
CA LEU A 50 1.46 -3.12 1.83
C LEU A 50 0.83 -3.55 3.18
N VAL A 51 0.44 -4.82 3.32
CA VAL A 51 0.01 -5.41 4.61
C VAL A 51 1.18 -5.38 5.59
N HIS A 52 2.36 -5.86 5.18
CA HIS A 52 3.56 -5.89 6.03
C HIS A 52 4.11 -4.49 6.34
N ALA A 53 3.96 -3.54 5.42
CA ALA A 53 4.32 -2.14 5.63
C ALA A 53 3.33 -1.37 6.52
N ARG A 54 2.20 -1.99 6.92
CA ARG A 54 1.14 -1.37 7.74
C ARG A 54 0.50 -0.12 7.13
N ALA A 55 0.32 -0.11 5.80
CA ALA A 55 -0.38 0.98 5.12
C ALA A 55 -1.78 1.22 5.74
N ARG A 56 -2.21 2.48 5.86
CA ARG A 56 -3.54 2.80 6.41
C ARG A 56 -4.65 2.55 5.40
N ARG A 57 -4.45 3.06 4.18
CA ARG A 57 -5.39 2.88 3.07
C ARG A 57 -4.66 2.79 1.74
N VAL A 58 -5.29 2.12 0.78
CA VAL A 58 -4.81 1.95 -0.59
C VAL A 58 -5.90 2.39 -1.54
N LEU A 59 -5.61 3.39 -2.36
CA LEU A 59 -6.50 3.89 -3.41
C LEU A 59 -5.90 3.53 -4.76
N PHE A 60 -6.72 2.99 -5.66
CA PHE A 60 -6.26 2.68 -7.00
C PHE A 60 -7.27 3.02 -8.09
N GLY A 61 -6.77 3.37 -9.27
CA GLY A 61 -7.59 3.72 -10.42
C GLY A 61 -8.13 2.51 -11.17
N VAL A 62 -7.25 1.84 -11.90
CA VAL A 62 -7.63 0.77 -12.83
C VAL A 62 -7.66 -0.58 -12.13
N ARG A 63 -8.78 -1.30 -12.22
CA ARG A 63 -8.87 -2.70 -11.75
C ARG A 63 -8.11 -3.63 -12.69
N VAL A 64 -7.52 -4.68 -12.13
CA VAL A 64 -6.74 -5.66 -12.92
C VAL A 64 -7.33 -7.05 -12.65
N PRO A 65 -7.59 -7.89 -13.68
CA PRO A 65 -8.16 -9.22 -13.46
C PRO A 65 -7.32 -10.11 -12.53
N GLN A 66 -5.99 -10.05 -12.67
CA GLN A 66 -5.01 -10.73 -11.81
C GLN A 66 -4.65 -9.91 -10.55
N GLY A 67 -5.39 -8.83 -10.28
CA GLY A 67 -5.22 -7.97 -9.12
C GLY A 67 -5.56 -8.67 -7.80
N ALA A 68 -5.02 -8.12 -6.71
CA ALA A 68 -5.13 -8.74 -5.40
C ALA A 68 -6.37 -8.33 -4.60
N LEU A 69 -6.99 -7.19 -4.92
CA LEU A 69 -7.98 -6.54 -4.07
C LEU A 69 -9.40 -6.80 -4.58
N CYS A 70 -9.67 -6.42 -5.82
CA CYS A 70 -10.91 -6.66 -6.55
C CYS A 70 -10.80 -7.85 -7.52
N GLY A 71 -9.58 -8.16 -7.98
CA GLY A 71 -9.31 -9.25 -8.90
C GLY A 71 -9.37 -10.64 -8.26
N ARG A 72 -8.68 -11.60 -8.89
CA ARG A 72 -8.75 -13.03 -8.58
C ARG A 72 -8.50 -13.39 -7.11
N TYR A 73 -7.58 -12.69 -6.43
CA TYR A 73 -7.12 -13.14 -5.10
C TYR A 73 -7.98 -12.65 -3.93
N ARG A 74 -8.73 -11.55 -4.10
CA ARG A 74 -9.60 -10.93 -3.08
C ARG A 74 -9.02 -10.99 -1.67
N LEU A 75 -7.83 -10.43 -1.52
CA LEU A 75 -6.96 -10.60 -0.35
C LEU A 75 -7.66 -10.27 0.98
N HIS A 76 -8.55 -9.28 0.99
CA HIS A 76 -9.28 -8.85 2.19
C HIS A 76 -10.45 -9.77 2.60
N GLY A 77 -10.89 -10.66 1.70
CA GLY A 77 -12.01 -11.58 1.93
C GLY A 77 -11.58 -12.98 2.38
N ARG A 78 -10.29 -13.20 2.65
CA ARG A 78 -9.78 -14.51 3.10
C ARG A 78 -10.10 -14.77 4.57
N SER A 79 -10.35 -16.04 4.88
CA SER A 79 -10.45 -16.57 6.23
C SER A 79 -9.36 -17.64 6.43
N PRO A 80 -8.50 -17.54 7.47
CA PRO A 80 -8.50 -16.51 8.51
C PRO A 80 -8.07 -15.12 7.96
N PRO A 81 -8.45 -14.04 8.65
CA PRO A 81 -8.07 -12.68 8.25
C PRO A 81 -6.56 -12.45 8.41
N LEU A 82 -6.05 -11.44 7.69
CA LEU A 82 -4.64 -11.05 7.76
C LEU A 82 -4.31 -10.25 9.02
N ASN A 83 -3.07 -10.36 9.49
CA ASN A 83 -2.52 -9.66 10.67
C ASN A 83 -2.64 -8.13 10.60
N HIS A 84 -2.63 -7.55 9.39
CA HIS A 84 -2.92 -6.14 9.14
C HIS A 84 -4.04 -6.01 8.14
N ARG A 85 -4.89 -5.00 8.30
CA ARG A 85 -5.96 -4.69 7.36
C ARG A 85 -5.93 -3.21 7.03
N TYR A 86 -5.89 -2.91 5.75
CA TYR A 86 -6.04 -1.54 5.25
C TYR A 86 -7.36 -1.38 4.52
N ARG A 87 -7.81 -0.14 4.40
CA ARG A 87 -8.99 0.18 3.57
C ARG A 87 -8.57 0.24 2.11
N ALA A 88 -9.28 -0.45 1.23
CA ALA A 88 -8.99 -0.45 -0.21
C ALA A 88 -10.14 0.23 -0.96
N PHE A 89 -9.81 1.18 -1.84
CA PHE A 89 -10.76 1.88 -2.71
C PHE A 89 -10.29 1.79 -4.15
N GLY A 90 -11.14 1.26 -5.04
CA GLY A 90 -10.85 1.10 -6.46
C GLY A 90 -11.72 2.01 -7.32
N GLY A 91 -11.22 2.38 -8.49
CA GLY A 91 -11.94 3.24 -9.46
C GLY A 91 -11.63 4.73 -9.33
N VAL A 92 -10.64 5.12 -8.53
CA VAL A 92 -10.29 6.53 -8.31
C VAL A 92 -9.62 7.08 -9.56
N ARG A 93 -10.28 8.02 -10.25
CA ARG A 93 -9.80 8.59 -11.52
C ARG A 93 -9.45 7.50 -12.55
N ALA A 94 -10.28 6.46 -12.65
CA ALA A 94 -9.99 5.29 -13.45
C ALA A 94 -9.71 5.62 -14.93
N ARG A 95 -10.49 6.52 -15.54
CA ARG A 95 -10.31 6.94 -16.93
C ARG A 95 -8.93 7.55 -17.16
N GLU A 96 -8.52 8.48 -16.31
CA GLU A 96 -7.21 9.13 -16.43
C GLU A 96 -6.08 8.14 -16.15
N CYS A 97 -6.27 7.23 -15.20
CA CYS A 97 -5.28 6.20 -14.91
C CYS A 97 -5.12 5.20 -16.08
N GLU A 98 -6.19 4.90 -16.82
CA GLU A 98 -6.13 4.08 -18.04
C GLU A 98 -5.37 4.80 -19.17
N GLN A 99 -5.60 6.11 -19.33
CA GLN A 99 -4.96 6.93 -20.36
C GLN A 99 -3.44 7.05 -20.18
N LEU A 100 -2.91 6.85 -18.96
CA LEU A 100 -1.46 6.83 -18.73
C LEU A 100 -0.74 5.68 -19.45
N GLY A 101 -1.47 4.66 -19.93
CA GLY A 101 -0.89 3.57 -20.71
C GLY A 101 0.10 2.69 -19.94
N LEU A 102 0.21 2.86 -18.62
CA LEU A 102 1.11 2.10 -17.76
C LEU A 102 0.61 0.65 -17.68
N ARG A 103 1.49 -0.31 -17.93
CA ARG A 103 1.20 -1.75 -17.82
C ARG A 103 1.87 -2.34 -16.59
#